data_AF-A0A382J1J9-F1
#
_entry.id   AF-A0A382J1J9-F1
#
_cell.length_a   1.000
_cell.length_b   1.000
_cell.length_c   1.000
_cell.angle_alpha   90.00
_cell.angle_beta   90.00
_cell.angle_gamma   90.00
#
_symmetry.space_group_name_H-M   'P 1'
#
loop_
_entity.id
_entity.type
_entity.pdbx_description
1 polymer ?
#
loop_
_entity_poly.entity_id
_entity_poly.type
_entity_poly.pdbx_seq_one_letter_code
_entity_poly.pdbx_strand_id
1 'polypeptide(L)'
;MKHSFENIELPSVEEMTSEQKLWFASSIAGMVGADGHAQNKELEFLKQAINFLDTKEDVDKIIDMVKDLEHDVHPKLDKIAIDYKQAFFILKYLAQIMVSDSDLSPKEIRFFLKAGELLGFSSVDKYKNVNPLLIG
;
A
#
# COMPACT_ATOMS: atom_id res chain seq x y z
N MET A 1 3.02 1.74 26.11
CA MET A 1 3.49 0.51 25.44
C MET A 1 4.18 0.90 24.15
N LYS A 2 5.50 0.70 24.05
CA LYS A 2 6.21 0.73 22.76
C LYS A 2 6.09 -0.68 22.18
N HIS A 3 5.06 -0.94 21.38
CA HIS A 3 5.17 -2.05 20.45
C HIS A 3 6.14 -1.58 19.37
N SER A 4 7.36 -2.14 19.35
CA SER A 4 8.22 -1.95 18.20
C SER A 4 7.60 -2.70 17.03
N PHE A 5 7.31 -1.99 15.94
CA PHE A 5 6.85 -2.57 14.68
C PHE A 5 8.02 -3.21 13.91
N GLU A 6 9.07 -3.66 14.61
CA GLU A 6 10.38 -4.04 14.03
C GLU A 6 10.33 -5.36 13.23
N ASN A 7 9.25 -6.13 13.31
CA ASN A 7 9.03 -7.34 12.51
C ASN A 7 7.85 -7.12 11.56
N ILE A 8 8.10 -6.45 10.45
CA ILE A 8 7.09 -6.29 9.40
C ILE A 8 7.03 -7.58 8.61
N GLU A 9 5.94 -8.32 8.81
CA GLU A 9 5.62 -9.47 7.97
C GLU A 9 5.13 -8.92 6.63
N LEU A 10 6.00 -9.01 5.63
CA LEU A 10 5.63 -8.72 4.26
C LEU A 10 4.48 -9.66 3.86
N PRO A 11 3.56 -9.21 2.98
CA PRO A 11 2.70 -10.14 2.27
C PRO A 11 3.57 -11.22 1.61
N SER A 12 3.04 -12.41 1.33
CA SER A 12 3.80 -13.47 0.64
C SER A 12 4.19 -13.04 -0.78
N VAL A 13 5.24 -12.24 -0.94
CA VAL A 13 5.57 -11.64 -2.24
C VAL A 13 6.05 -12.69 -3.23
N GLU A 14 6.62 -13.79 -2.73
CA GLU A 14 6.99 -14.97 -3.53
C GLU A 14 5.78 -15.67 -4.17
N GLU A 15 4.59 -15.51 -3.58
CA GLU A 15 3.34 -16.09 -4.08
C GLU A 15 2.58 -15.13 -5.02
N MET A 16 3.06 -13.89 -5.18
CA MET A 16 2.43 -12.89 -6.04
C MET A 16 2.83 -13.04 -7.50
N THR A 17 1.89 -12.75 -8.41
CA THR A 17 2.21 -12.52 -9.82
C THR A 17 3.00 -11.22 -9.99
N SER A 18 3.70 -11.06 -11.11
CA SER A 18 4.41 -9.82 -11.43
C SER A 18 3.49 -8.60 -11.45
N GLU A 19 2.24 -8.76 -11.90
CA GLU A 19 1.21 -7.71 -11.85
C GLU A 19 0.89 -7.31 -10.40
N GLN A 20 0.70 -8.29 -9.50
CA GLN A 20 0.42 -8.04 -8.09
C GLN A 20 1.62 -7.40 -7.38
N LYS A 21 2.85 -7.81 -7.72
CA LYS A 21 4.09 -7.20 -7.21
C LYS A 21 4.19 -5.74 -7.65
N LEU A 22 3.99 -5.46 -8.94
CA LEU A 22 4.02 -4.09 -9.46
C LEU A 22 2.91 -3.25 -8.82
N TRP A 23 1.71 -3.80 -8.66
CA TRP A 23 0.60 -3.12 -7.97
C TRP A 23 0.98 -2.76 -6.53
N PHE A 24 1.55 -3.73 -5.80
CA PHE A 24 1.97 -3.52 -4.41
C PHE A 24 3.09 -2.48 -4.31
N ALA A 25 4.13 -2.57 -5.14
CA ALA A 25 5.20 -1.57 -5.17
C ALA A 25 4.68 -0.16 -5.52
N SER A 26 3.76 -0.07 -6.49
CA SER A 26 3.12 1.20 -6.87
C SER A 26 2.30 1.78 -5.71
N SER A 27 1.64 0.93 -4.93
CA SER A 27 0.90 1.37 -3.74
C SER A 27 1.80 1.85 -2.60
N ILE A 28 3.00 1.26 -2.44
CA ILE A 28 4.01 1.75 -1.49
C ILE A 28 4.53 3.11 -1.96
N ALA A 29 4.85 3.26 -3.25
CA ALA A 29 5.31 4.53 -3.80
C ALA A 29 4.27 5.64 -3.59
N GLY A 30 3.01 5.38 -3.92
CA GLY A 30 1.93 6.34 -3.69
C GLY A 30 1.69 6.68 -2.22
N MET A 31 1.98 5.75 -1.30
CA MET A 31 1.92 6.05 0.14
C MET A 31 3.05 6.99 0.56
N VAL A 32 4.29 6.70 0.15
CA VAL A 32 5.50 7.41 0.56
C VAL A 32 5.61 8.81 -0.04
N GLY A 33 5.09 9.03 -1.25
CA GLY A 33 5.18 10.35 -1.90
C GLY A 33 3.90 11.17 -1.84
N ALA A 34 2.89 10.76 -1.05
CA ALA A 34 1.59 11.41 -1.11
C ALA A 34 1.58 12.89 -0.65
N ASP A 35 2.59 13.31 0.12
CA ASP A 35 2.79 14.67 0.59
C ASP A 35 3.93 15.42 -0.16
N GLY A 36 4.61 14.73 -1.09
CA GLY A 36 5.74 15.24 -1.87
C GLY A 36 7.09 15.25 -1.15
N HIS A 37 7.22 14.71 0.08
CA HIS A 37 8.47 14.73 0.85
C HIS A 37 8.79 13.40 1.53
N ALA A 38 9.41 12.46 0.81
CA ALA A 38 9.86 11.19 1.41
C ALA A 38 11.01 11.41 2.41
N GLN A 39 10.79 11.07 3.68
CA GLN A 39 11.81 11.02 4.72
C GLN A 39 12.70 9.78 4.58
N ASN A 40 13.91 9.81 5.18
CA ASN A 40 14.88 8.69 5.09
C ASN A 40 14.30 7.32 5.49
N LYS A 41 13.36 7.27 6.46
CA LYS A 41 12.71 6.02 6.88
C LYS A 41 11.75 5.48 5.82
N GLU A 42 11.14 6.36 5.04
CA GLU A 42 10.14 6.01 4.03
C GLU A 42 10.81 5.51 2.74
N LEU A 43 12.01 6.02 2.45
CA LEU A 43 12.88 5.48 1.40
C LEU A 43 13.24 4.01 1.62
N GLU A 44 13.26 3.51 2.87
CA GLU A 44 13.50 2.09 3.15
C GLU A 44 12.32 1.21 2.71
N PHE A 45 11.08 1.72 2.74
CA PHE A 45 9.92 1.01 2.19
C PHE A 45 9.98 0.93 0.67
N LEU A 46 10.43 2.01 0.01
CA LEU A 46 10.66 2.03 -1.44
C LEU A 46 11.77 1.08 -1.88
N LYS A 47 12.89 1.02 -1.13
CA LYS A 47 13.96 0.05 -1.40
C LYS A 47 13.45 -1.39 -1.30
N GLN A 48 12.65 -1.69 -0.29
CA GLN A 48 12.01 -3.01 -0.16
C GLN A 48 11.06 -3.27 -1.34
N ALA A 49 10.28 -2.27 -1.76
CA ALA A 49 9.39 -2.37 -2.91
C ALA A 49 10.12 -2.77 -4.20
N ILE A 50 11.27 -2.14 -4.46
CA ILE A 50 12.11 -2.42 -5.63
C ILE A 50 12.66 -3.85 -5.59
N ASN A 51 13.07 -4.34 -4.41
CA ASN A 51 13.74 -5.63 -4.27
C ASN A 51 12.87 -6.84 -4.61
N PHE A 52 11.54 -6.71 -4.58
CA PHE A 52 10.65 -7.83 -4.88
C PHE A 52 10.07 -7.80 -6.30
N LEU A 53 10.45 -6.82 -7.12
CA LEU A 53 10.06 -6.74 -8.52
C LEU A 53 10.88 -7.71 -9.37
N ASP A 54 10.22 -8.31 -10.36
CA ASP A 54 10.83 -9.38 -11.17
C ASP A 54 11.72 -8.84 -12.30
N THR A 55 11.45 -7.61 -12.76
CA THR A 55 12.09 -7.04 -13.95
C THR A 55 12.65 -5.66 -13.71
N LYS A 56 13.72 -5.32 -14.42
CA LYS A 56 14.26 -3.96 -14.44
C LYS A 56 13.23 -2.95 -14.94
N GLU A 57 12.40 -3.33 -15.90
CA GLU A 57 11.34 -2.46 -16.42
C GLU A 57 10.38 -2.02 -15.32
N ASP A 58 9.99 -2.95 -14.43
CA ASP A 58 9.11 -2.63 -13.31
C ASP A 58 9.82 -1.77 -12.26
N VAL A 59 11.11 -2.00 -12.02
CA VAL A 59 11.93 -1.11 -11.17
C VAL A 59 11.96 0.31 -11.74
N ASP A 60 12.21 0.45 -13.04
CA ASP A 60 12.26 1.74 -13.73
C ASP A 60 10.89 2.46 -13.63
N LYS A 61 9.77 1.73 -13.75
CA LYS A 61 8.41 2.28 -13.53
C LYS A 61 8.25 2.85 -12.12
N ILE A 62 8.69 2.14 -11.08
CA ILE A 62 8.59 2.64 -9.70
C ILE A 62 9.47 3.86 -9.48
N ILE A 63 10.70 3.86 -10.03
CA ILE A 63 11.60 5.01 -9.94
C ILE A 63 10.97 6.24 -10.60
N ASP A 64 10.34 6.08 -11.76
CA ASP A 64 9.68 7.18 -12.45
C ASP A 64 8.44 7.67 -11.69
N MET A 65 7.63 6.77 -11.11
CA MET A 65 6.53 7.15 -10.22
C MET A 65 7.01 7.98 -9.03
N VAL A 66 8.15 7.62 -8.41
CA VAL A 66 8.69 8.38 -7.28
C VAL A 66 9.11 9.79 -7.69
N LYS A 67 9.70 9.97 -8.88
CA LYS A 67 10.03 11.31 -9.40
C LYS A 67 8.78 12.13 -9.74
N ASP A 68 7.75 11.46 -10.25
CA ASP A 68 6.47 12.10 -10.57
C ASP A 68 5.73 12.60 -9.31
N LEU A 69 5.95 11.96 -8.15
CA LEU A 69 5.39 12.41 -6.87
C LEU A 69 5.93 13.78 -6.43
N GLU A 70 7.18 14.13 -6.78
CA GLU A 70 7.72 15.50 -6.56
C GLU A 70 6.89 16.57 -7.29
N HIS A 71 6.11 16.17 -8.30
CA HIS A 71 5.23 17.00 -9.10
C HIS A 71 3.74 16.83 -8.72
N ASP A 72 3.45 16.25 -7.54
CA ASP A 72 2.10 15.92 -7.05
C ASP A 72 1.31 15.00 -8.01
N VAL A 73 2.03 14.13 -8.74
CA VAL A 73 1.45 13.11 -9.62
C VAL A 73 1.48 11.75 -8.90
N HIS A 74 0.29 11.31 -8.47
CA HIS A 74 0.13 10.08 -7.71
C HIS A 74 -0.06 8.87 -8.63
N PRO A 75 0.45 7.67 -8.25
CA PRO A 75 0.24 6.47 -9.04
C PRO A 75 -1.26 6.17 -9.15
N LYS A 76 -1.70 5.89 -10.37
CA LYS A 76 -3.06 5.42 -10.65
C LYS A 76 -3.10 3.92 -10.41
N LEU A 77 -3.76 3.54 -9.32
CA LEU A 77 -4.03 2.14 -9.00
C LEU A 77 -5.43 1.76 -9.51
N ASP A 78 -5.52 0.59 -10.13
CA ASP A 78 -6.79 -0.05 -10.49
C ASP A 78 -7.13 -1.19 -9.52
N LYS A 79 -8.33 -1.77 -9.66
CA LYS A 79 -8.67 -2.99 -8.92
C LYS A 79 -7.76 -4.12 -9.35
N ILE A 80 -7.25 -4.88 -8.38
CA ILE A 80 -6.39 -6.05 -8.63
C ILE A 80 -7.10 -7.33 -8.19
N ALA A 81 -6.98 -8.39 -9.00
CA ALA A 81 -7.42 -9.71 -8.62
C ALA A 81 -6.39 -10.32 -7.66
N ILE A 82 -6.77 -10.46 -6.39
CA ILE A 82 -5.89 -10.95 -5.33
C ILE A 82 -6.75 -11.62 -4.26
N ASP A 83 -6.22 -12.65 -3.59
CA ASP A 83 -6.97 -13.32 -2.53
C ASP A 83 -7.09 -12.43 -1.29
N TYR A 84 -8.10 -12.69 -0.47
CA TYR A 84 -8.41 -11.85 0.70
C TYR A 84 -7.31 -11.82 1.75
N LYS A 85 -6.55 -12.91 1.92
CA LYS A 85 -5.46 -12.96 2.91
C LYS A 85 -4.35 -12.03 2.45
N GLN A 86 -3.95 -12.14 1.18
CA GLN A 86 -2.91 -11.30 0.62
C GLN A 86 -3.32 -9.82 0.54
N ALA A 87 -4.58 -9.55 0.17
CA ALA A 87 -5.16 -8.21 0.20
C ALA A 87 -5.07 -7.58 1.61
N PHE A 88 -5.39 -8.36 2.64
CA PHE A 88 -5.33 -7.91 4.03
C PHE A 88 -3.90 -7.60 4.47
N PHE A 89 -2.93 -8.45 4.12
CA PHE A 89 -1.52 -8.20 4.45
C PHE A 89 -0.97 -6.96 3.74
N ILE A 90 -1.33 -6.73 2.48
CA ILE A 90 -0.99 -5.49 1.77
C ILE A 90 -1.56 -4.28 2.51
N LEU A 91 -2.86 -4.30 2.84
CA LEU A 91 -3.51 -3.20 3.54
C LEU A 91 -2.87 -2.94 4.92
N LYS A 92 -2.56 -4.00 5.66
CA LYS A 92 -1.84 -3.92 6.94
C LYS A 92 -0.47 -3.26 6.77
N TYR A 93 0.29 -3.62 5.74
CA TYR A 93 1.60 -3.05 5.45
C TYR A 93 1.51 -1.56 5.11
N LEU A 94 0.55 -1.19 4.24
CA LEU A 94 0.28 0.20 3.89
C LEU A 94 -0.12 1.04 5.12
N ALA A 95 -0.92 0.49 6.03
CA ALA A 95 -1.29 1.17 7.28
C ALA A 95 -0.07 1.40 8.19
N GLN A 96 0.91 0.49 8.17
CA GLN A 96 2.15 0.65 8.93
C GLN A 96 3.03 1.76 8.38
N ILE A 97 3.16 1.87 7.06
CA ILE A 97 3.85 3.01 6.42
C ILE A 97 3.18 4.31 6.87
N MET A 98 1.84 4.36 6.73
CA MET A 98 1.03 5.52 7.09
C MET A 98 1.27 5.99 8.54
N VAL A 99 1.30 5.08 9.53
CA VAL A 99 1.54 5.44 10.94
C VAL A 99 3.02 5.56 11.33
N SER A 100 3.94 5.31 10.39
CA SER A 100 5.39 5.46 10.63
C SER A 100 5.81 6.93 10.59
N ASP A 101 5.09 7.78 9.86
CA ASP A 101 5.20 9.23 10.02
C ASP A 101 4.40 9.69 11.24
N SER A 102 4.97 10.63 11.98
CA SER A 102 4.34 11.33 13.08
C SER A 102 3.25 12.32 12.66
N ASP A 103 3.21 12.75 11.39
CA ASP A 103 2.26 13.74 10.89
C ASP A 103 1.48 13.24 9.65
N LEU A 104 0.34 12.60 9.90
CA LEU A 104 -0.53 12.03 8.87
C LEU A 104 -1.25 13.12 8.07
N SER A 105 -0.87 13.29 6.79
CA SER A 105 -1.53 14.25 5.93
C SER A 105 -2.92 13.74 5.46
N PRO A 106 -3.87 14.64 5.18
CA PRO A 106 -5.15 14.26 4.57
C PRO A 106 -5.00 13.58 3.19
N LYS A 107 -3.87 13.78 2.48
CA LYS A 107 -3.60 13.16 1.18
C LYS A 107 -3.28 11.67 1.35
N GLU A 108 -2.40 11.34 2.29
CA GLU A 108 -2.04 9.94 2.61
C GLU A 108 -3.24 9.15 3.11
N ILE A 109 -4.05 9.73 4.00
CA ILE A 109 -5.27 9.09 4.49
C ILE A 109 -6.21 8.77 3.33
N ARG A 110 -6.41 9.71 2.39
CA ARG A 110 -7.25 9.47 1.21
C ARG A 110 -6.67 8.39 0.31
N PHE A 111 -5.36 8.39 0.09
CA PHE A 111 -4.69 7.38 -0.71
C PHE A 111 -4.83 5.99 -0.07
N PHE A 112 -4.59 5.86 1.22
CA PHE A 112 -4.77 4.62 2.00
C PHE A 112 -6.19 4.07 1.89
N LEU A 113 -7.19 4.92 2.12
CA LEU A 113 -8.60 4.51 2.01
C LEU A 113 -8.94 4.07 0.58
N LYS A 114 -8.38 4.74 -0.43
CA LYS A 114 -8.57 4.34 -1.83
C LYS A 114 -7.93 2.99 -2.14
N ALA A 115 -6.70 2.76 -1.69
CA ALA A 115 -6.03 1.47 -1.84
C ALA A 115 -6.85 0.33 -1.18
N GLY A 116 -7.39 0.57 0.02
CA GLY A 116 -8.30 -0.36 0.69
C GLY A 116 -9.54 -0.70 -0.13
N GLU A 117 -10.18 0.30 -0.74
CA GLU A 117 -11.32 0.10 -1.63
C GLU A 117 -10.96 -0.78 -2.85
N LEU A 118 -9.81 -0.52 -3.47
CA LEU A 118 -9.31 -1.27 -4.63
C LEU A 118 -8.95 -2.72 -4.30
N LEU A 119 -8.52 -2.99 -3.06
CA LEU A 119 -8.29 -4.31 -2.50
C LEU A 119 -9.59 -5.01 -2.06
N GLY A 120 -10.75 -4.35 -2.18
CA GLY A 120 -12.05 -4.92 -1.84
C GLY A 120 -12.51 -4.69 -0.39
N PHE A 121 -11.80 -3.86 0.37
CA PHE A 121 -12.17 -3.40 1.71
C PHE A 121 -12.87 -2.04 1.61
N SER A 122 -14.13 -2.02 1.15
CA SER A 122 -14.96 -0.81 1.22
C SER A 122 -15.69 -0.72 2.57
N SER A 123 -15.74 0.48 3.16
CA SER A 123 -16.34 0.70 4.48
C SER A 123 -17.88 0.74 4.49
N VAL A 124 -18.57 0.57 3.36
CA VAL A 124 -19.98 1.02 3.26
C VAL A 124 -20.98 -0.02 2.76
N ASP A 125 -20.63 -1.06 1.99
CA ASP A 125 -21.67 -1.81 1.26
C ASP A 125 -21.87 -3.29 1.60
N LYS A 126 -20.96 -3.95 2.34
CA LYS A 126 -21.14 -5.38 2.66
C LYS A 126 -21.95 -5.68 3.93
N TYR A 127 -22.13 -4.71 4.83
CA TYR A 127 -22.78 -4.94 6.14
C TYR A 127 -24.06 -4.16 6.40
N LYS A 128 -24.51 -3.30 5.47
CA LYS A 128 -25.80 -2.60 5.62
C LYS A 128 -27.01 -3.53 5.66
N ASN A 129 -26.88 -4.77 5.16
CA ASN A 129 -27.93 -5.77 5.11
C ASN A 129 -27.62 -7.04 5.92
N VAL A 130 -26.56 -7.06 6.73
CA VAL A 130 -26.20 -8.23 7.53
C VAL A 130 -26.79 -8.05 8.92
N ASN A 131 -27.73 -8.92 9.29
CA ASN A 131 -28.31 -8.94 10.63
C ASN A 131 -27.18 -9.12 11.67
N PRO A 132 -26.99 -8.19 12.61
CA PRO A 132 -25.93 -8.29 13.63
C PRO A 132 -26.01 -9.57 14.49
N LEU A 133 -27.17 -10.24 14.50
CA LEU A 133 -27.40 -11.50 15.22
C LEU A 133 -26.91 -12.76 14.48
N LEU A 134 -26.35 -12.62 13.27
CA LEU A 134 -25.82 -13.74 12.48
C LEU A 134 -24.28 -13.81 12.47
N ILE A 135 -23.61 -12.91 13.18
CA ILE A 135 -22.16 -12.99 13.40
C ILE A 135 -22.00 -13.58 14.81
N GLY A 136 -21.74 -14.89 14.86
CA GLY A 136 -21.55 -15.66 16.10
C GLY A 136 -20.31 -15.25 16.88
#